data_AF-A0A5M3X052-F1
#
_entry.id   AF-A0A5M3X052-F1
#
_cell.length_a   1.000
_cell.length_b   1.000
_cell.length_c   1.000
_cell.angle_alpha   90.00
_cell.angle_beta   90.00
_cell.angle_gamma   90.00
#
_symmetry.space_group_name_H-M   'P 1'
#
loop_
_entity.id
_entity.type
_entity.pdbx_description
1 polymer ?
#
loop_
_entity_poly.entity_id
_entity_poly.type
_entity_poly.pdbx_seq_one_letter_code
_entity_poly.pdbx_strand_id
1 'polypeptide(L)'
;MAGLKAVAVCCGVLAGANVMNNVVAKRWAPATSALATGALLGIALREGVRGEELGFERWKEGAALGGGLAVAVAVTYAAGIGLPRTRSLFRDERALALSRSRLLEEALLQVPVGTVMLEEVAFRGVLPALLSRTTRARTTAAISSALFGLWHILPALDMARANPSLTRLAAAGLDPTPDLSPSNADRGPHASRAEGKEDWTHVPNAVNDSRDQGEGQVPNAVNVDGEEGAGQIPSTADEGKSRADLARLVIGTVVATAMVGGLFLGLRRRGGLLAPALVHIATNSFGYAAARLARRIDARSES
;
A
#
# COMPACT_ATOMS: atom_id res chain seq x y z
N MET A 1 34.86 -9.09 -11.95
CA MET A 1 34.60 -8.16 -10.82
C MET A 1 33.70 -6.98 -11.20
N ALA A 2 33.93 -6.28 -12.33
CA ALA A 2 33.19 -5.08 -12.74
C ALA A 2 31.66 -5.14 -12.53
N GLY A 3 30.98 -6.11 -13.19
CA GLY A 3 29.52 -6.24 -13.10
C GLY A 3 28.92 -6.32 -11.69
N LEU A 4 29.63 -6.83 -10.67
CA LEU A 4 29.10 -6.83 -9.29
C LEU A 4 29.15 -5.42 -8.67
N LYS A 5 30.19 -4.62 -8.99
CA LYS A 5 30.23 -3.20 -8.62
C LYS A 5 29.13 -2.42 -9.34
N ALA A 6 28.92 -2.69 -10.63
CA ALA A 6 27.84 -2.06 -11.40
C ALA A 6 26.45 -2.39 -10.82
N VAL A 7 26.18 -3.65 -10.45
CA VAL A 7 24.94 -4.04 -9.76
C VAL A 7 24.77 -3.28 -8.44
N ALA A 8 25.82 -3.16 -7.61
CA ALA A 8 25.76 -2.41 -6.36
C ALA A 8 25.43 -0.93 -6.58
N VAL A 9 26.03 -0.28 -7.58
CA VAL A 9 25.72 1.11 -7.96
C VAL A 9 24.28 1.23 -8.48
N CYS A 10 23.81 0.30 -9.31
CA CYS A 10 22.41 0.26 -9.76
C CYS A 10 21.43 0.15 -8.59
N CYS A 11 21.71 -0.71 -7.59
CA CYS A 11 20.92 -0.80 -6.37
C CYS A 11 20.93 0.50 -5.56
N GLY A 12 22.05 1.24 -5.52
CA GLY A 12 22.13 2.57 -4.91
C GLY A 12 21.27 3.62 -5.62
N VAL A 13 21.33 3.67 -6.96
CA VAL A 13 20.48 4.55 -7.79
C VAL A 13 19.00 4.23 -7.57
N LEU A 14 18.64 2.94 -7.50
CA LEU A 14 17.27 2.49 -7.23
C LEU A 14 16.83 2.85 -5.81
N ALA A 15 17.64 2.64 -4.78
CA ALA A 15 17.29 3.03 -3.42
C ALA A 15 17.03 4.54 -3.32
N GLY A 16 17.86 5.38 -3.93
CA GLY A 16 17.65 6.82 -4.05
C GLY A 16 16.34 7.17 -4.76
N ALA A 17 16.11 6.60 -5.94
CA ALA A 17 14.88 6.83 -6.71
C ALA A 17 13.61 6.42 -5.94
N ASN A 18 13.65 5.29 -5.24
CA ASN A 18 12.52 4.80 -4.43
C ASN A 18 12.18 5.77 -3.29
N VAL A 19 13.19 6.27 -2.55
CA VAL A 19 13.01 7.26 -1.49
C VAL A 19 12.51 8.59 -2.04
N MET A 20 12.96 9.02 -3.23
CA MET A 20 12.41 10.21 -3.88
C MET A 20 10.94 10.02 -4.27
N ASN A 21 10.61 8.90 -4.92
CA ASN A 21 9.27 8.61 -5.42
C ASN A 21 8.24 8.38 -4.29
N ASN A 22 8.64 7.77 -3.16
CA ASN A 22 7.73 7.36 -2.09
C ASN A 22 7.79 8.22 -0.81
N VAL A 23 8.84 9.03 -0.61
CA VAL A 23 9.00 9.84 0.62
C VAL A 23 9.15 11.33 0.30
N VAL A 24 10.18 11.73 -0.45
CA VAL A 24 10.60 13.14 -0.53
C VAL A 24 9.86 13.95 -1.59
N ALA A 25 9.64 13.37 -2.77
CA ALA A 25 9.27 14.10 -3.98
C ALA A 25 8.15 13.40 -4.79
N LYS A 26 7.15 12.84 -4.11
CA LYS A 26 6.05 12.04 -4.71
C LYS A 26 5.46 12.61 -6.02
N ARG A 27 5.25 13.93 -6.10
CA ARG A 27 4.70 14.61 -7.30
C ARG A 27 5.66 14.71 -8.50
N TRP A 28 6.97 14.50 -8.27
CA TRP A 28 8.02 14.54 -9.29
C TRP A 28 8.50 13.15 -9.72
N ALA A 29 7.83 12.10 -9.25
CA ALA A 29 8.11 10.70 -9.56
C ALA A 29 8.37 10.39 -11.06
N PRO A 30 7.70 11.01 -12.06
CA PRO A 30 8.02 10.79 -13.47
C PRO A 30 9.42 11.29 -13.84
N ALA A 31 9.81 12.46 -13.33
CA ALA A 31 11.10 13.09 -13.62
C ALA A 31 12.25 12.37 -12.89
N THR A 32 12.09 12.05 -11.60
CA THR A 32 13.09 11.27 -10.85
C THR A 32 13.25 9.86 -11.41
N SER A 33 12.17 9.24 -11.89
CA SER A 33 12.23 7.93 -12.54
C SER A 33 12.87 7.98 -13.93
N ALA A 34 12.63 9.02 -14.73
CA ALA A 34 13.33 9.24 -15.98
C ALA A 34 14.84 9.44 -15.77
N LEU A 35 15.25 10.24 -14.78
CA LEU A 35 16.65 10.44 -14.41
C LEU A 35 17.30 9.14 -13.92
N ALA A 36 16.63 8.37 -13.06
CA ALA A 36 17.11 7.07 -12.59
C ALA A 36 17.23 6.06 -13.74
N THR A 37 16.26 6.03 -14.65
CA THR A 37 16.29 5.16 -15.86
C THR A 37 17.48 5.52 -16.75
N GLY A 38 17.70 6.80 -17.01
CA GLY A 38 18.86 7.29 -17.77
C GLY A 38 20.20 6.94 -17.10
N ALA A 39 20.30 7.06 -15.77
CA ALA A 39 21.49 6.67 -15.01
C ALA A 39 21.76 5.16 -15.09
N LEU A 40 20.73 4.31 -14.93
CA LEU A 40 20.84 2.85 -15.04
C LEU A 40 21.25 2.41 -16.45
N LEU A 41 20.68 3.00 -17.49
CA LEU A 41 21.08 2.77 -18.88
C LEU A 41 22.52 3.25 -19.13
N GLY A 42 22.92 4.41 -18.58
CA GLY A 42 24.30 4.91 -18.66
C GLY A 42 25.33 4.00 -17.98
N ILE A 43 24.96 3.34 -16.87
CA ILE A 43 25.80 2.30 -16.23
C ILE A 43 25.88 1.06 -17.12
N ALA A 44 24.74 0.59 -17.64
CA ALA A 44 24.67 -0.58 -18.51
C ALA A 44 25.52 -0.39 -19.78
N LEU A 45 25.44 0.76 -20.44
CA LEU A 45 26.25 1.11 -21.61
C LEU A 45 27.75 1.17 -21.30
N ARG A 46 28.15 1.67 -20.12
CA ARG A 46 29.56 1.68 -19.67
C ARG A 46 30.13 0.29 -19.38
N GLU A 47 29.30 -0.64 -18.91
CA GLU A 47 29.64 -2.07 -18.81
C GLU A 47 29.56 -2.79 -20.17
N GLY A 48 29.17 -2.12 -21.25
CA GLY A 48 29.03 -2.72 -22.58
C GLY A 48 27.84 -3.68 -22.68
N VAL A 49 26.71 -3.35 -22.05
CA VAL A 49 25.44 -4.08 -22.20
C VAL A 49 24.73 -3.64 -23.48
N ARG A 50 24.37 -4.61 -24.33
CA ARG A 50 23.70 -4.39 -25.63
C ARG A 50 22.18 -4.30 -25.49
N GLY A 51 21.50 -3.71 -26.48
CA GLY A 51 20.03 -3.65 -26.52
C GLY A 51 19.34 -5.03 -26.52
N GLU A 52 20.08 -6.06 -26.97
CA GLU A 52 19.76 -7.50 -26.93
C GLU A 52 19.63 -7.99 -25.47
N GLU A 53 20.66 -7.73 -24.65
CA GLU A 53 20.69 -8.01 -23.21
C GLU A 53 19.62 -7.24 -22.43
N LEU A 54 19.27 -6.02 -22.87
CA LEU A 54 18.16 -5.23 -22.31
C LEU A 54 16.78 -5.75 -22.77
N GLY A 55 16.71 -6.43 -23.91
CA GLY A 55 15.51 -7.10 -24.44
C GLY A 55 14.70 -6.30 -25.47
N PHE A 56 15.32 -5.36 -26.19
CA PHE A 56 14.63 -4.49 -27.14
C PHE A 56 14.38 -5.09 -28.54
N GLU A 57 15.12 -6.13 -28.95
CA GLU A 57 15.00 -6.71 -30.31
C GLU A 57 13.59 -7.20 -30.64
N ARG A 58 12.97 -7.92 -29.70
CA ARG A 58 11.71 -8.66 -29.90
C ARG A 58 10.47 -7.78 -29.69
N TRP A 59 10.52 -6.54 -30.13
CA TRP A 59 9.48 -5.54 -29.88
C TRP A 59 8.17 -5.84 -30.61
N LYS A 60 8.22 -6.52 -31.77
CA LYS A 60 7.01 -6.90 -32.54
C LYS A 60 6.25 -8.02 -31.85
N GLU A 61 6.96 -9.08 -31.44
CA GLU A 61 6.41 -10.16 -30.63
C GLU A 61 5.96 -9.63 -29.27
N GLY A 62 6.68 -8.64 -28.74
CA GLY A 62 6.35 -7.94 -27.50
C GLY A 62 5.07 -7.12 -27.57
N ALA A 63 4.86 -6.39 -28.65
CA ALA A 63 3.63 -5.64 -28.91
C ALA A 63 2.43 -6.59 -29.07
N ALA A 64 2.58 -7.68 -29.82
CA ALA A 64 1.52 -8.68 -30.02
C ALA A 64 1.17 -9.42 -28.71
N LEU A 65 2.16 -9.97 -28.01
CA LEU A 65 1.95 -10.75 -26.79
C LEU A 65 1.54 -9.86 -25.61
N GLY A 66 2.23 -8.74 -25.41
CA GLY A 66 1.90 -7.77 -24.36
C GLY A 66 0.56 -7.08 -24.60
N GLY A 67 0.23 -6.73 -25.85
CA GLY A 67 -1.05 -6.16 -26.24
C GLY A 67 -2.21 -7.13 -26.04
N GLY A 68 -2.08 -8.39 -26.47
CA GLY A 68 -3.09 -9.43 -26.24
C GLY A 68 -3.35 -9.68 -24.74
N LEU A 69 -2.29 -9.72 -23.93
CA LEU A 69 -2.41 -9.84 -22.47
C LEU A 69 -2.98 -8.57 -21.83
N ALA A 70 -2.66 -7.37 -22.31
CA ALA A 70 -3.25 -6.11 -21.86
C ALA A 70 -4.76 -6.04 -22.14
N VAL A 71 -5.22 -6.57 -23.29
CA VAL A 71 -6.65 -6.74 -23.59
C VAL A 71 -7.30 -7.75 -22.65
N ALA A 72 -6.64 -8.89 -22.35
CA ALA A 72 -7.15 -9.84 -21.38
C ALA A 72 -7.28 -9.24 -19.96
N VAL A 73 -6.34 -8.39 -19.54
CA VAL A 73 -6.44 -7.60 -18.30
C VAL A 73 -7.63 -6.64 -18.35
N ALA A 74 -7.81 -5.89 -19.45
CA ALA A 74 -8.96 -4.99 -19.61
C ALA A 74 -10.31 -5.72 -19.52
N VAL A 75 -10.43 -6.88 -20.16
CA VAL A 75 -11.62 -7.76 -20.10
C VAL A 75 -11.83 -8.29 -18.67
N THR A 76 -10.77 -8.63 -17.95
CA THR A 76 -10.84 -9.10 -16.56
C THR A 76 -11.37 -8.00 -15.63
N TYR A 77 -10.89 -6.76 -15.76
CA TYR A 77 -11.46 -5.61 -15.06
C TYR A 77 -12.93 -5.38 -15.43
N ALA A 78 -13.27 -5.39 -16.72
CA ALA A 78 -14.65 -5.18 -17.18
C ALA A 78 -15.63 -6.24 -16.61
N ALA A 79 -15.23 -7.52 -16.60
CA ALA A 79 -16.01 -8.61 -16.01
C ALA A 79 -16.18 -8.45 -14.50
N GLY A 80 -15.11 -8.12 -13.77
CA GLY A 80 -15.14 -7.90 -12.32
C GLY A 80 -16.00 -6.70 -11.89
N ILE A 81 -16.07 -5.65 -12.71
CA ILE A 81 -16.96 -4.49 -12.49
C ILE A 81 -18.42 -4.85 -12.82
N GLY A 82 -18.65 -5.63 -13.88
CA GLY A 82 -19.99 -6.07 -14.26
C GLY A 82 -20.66 -6.88 -13.15
N LEU A 83 -19.93 -7.85 -12.60
CA LEU A 83 -20.43 -8.80 -11.61
C LEU A 83 -20.60 -8.14 -10.21
N PRO A 84 -21.83 -8.03 -9.65
CA PRO A 84 -22.07 -7.24 -8.44
C PRO A 84 -21.26 -7.68 -7.22
N ARG A 85 -21.03 -8.99 -7.05
CA ARG A 85 -20.29 -9.56 -5.91
C ARG A 85 -18.83 -9.10 -5.81
N THR A 86 -18.23 -8.62 -6.91
CA THR A 86 -16.83 -8.19 -6.95
C THR A 86 -16.66 -6.67 -7.02
N ARG A 87 -17.74 -5.88 -7.14
CA ARG A 87 -17.64 -4.40 -7.26
C ARG A 87 -16.98 -3.72 -6.06
N SER A 88 -17.18 -4.26 -4.85
CA SER A 88 -16.53 -3.79 -3.63
C SER A 88 -15.00 -3.81 -3.73
N LEU A 89 -14.42 -4.76 -4.46
CA LEU A 89 -12.97 -4.87 -4.67
C LEU A 89 -12.38 -3.75 -5.55
N PHE A 90 -13.22 -3.00 -6.27
CA PHE A 90 -12.81 -1.89 -7.13
C PHE A 90 -13.09 -0.51 -6.50
N ARG A 91 -13.61 -0.44 -5.27
CA ARG A 91 -13.88 0.84 -4.57
C ARG A 91 -12.60 1.40 -3.92
N ASP A 92 -11.68 1.91 -4.74
CA ASP A 92 -10.51 2.66 -4.26
C ASP A 92 -10.83 4.15 -4.07
N GLU A 93 -11.00 4.57 -2.81
CA GLU A 93 -11.26 5.97 -2.48
C GLU A 93 -10.14 6.93 -2.93
N ARG A 94 -8.88 6.48 -3.08
CA ARG A 94 -7.82 7.32 -3.65
C ARG A 94 -8.15 7.68 -5.10
N ALA A 95 -8.42 6.70 -5.95
CA ALA A 95 -8.83 6.94 -7.34
C ALA A 95 -10.19 7.67 -7.45
N LEU A 96 -11.10 7.49 -6.51
CA LEU A 96 -12.41 8.16 -6.50
C LEU A 96 -12.34 9.64 -6.12
N ALA A 97 -11.40 10.03 -5.24
CA ALA A 97 -11.12 11.41 -4.82
C ALA A 97 -10.39 12.25 -5.88
N LEU A 98 -9.65 11.63 -6.80
CA LEU A 98 -8.96 12.35 -7.88
C LEU A 98 -9.93 13.04 -8.84
N SER A 99 -9.53 14.23 -9.32
CA SER A 99 -10.17 14.89 -10.46
C SER A 99 -9.99 14.08 -11.75
N ARG A 100 -10.82 14.33 -12.77
CA ARG A 100 -10.70 13.60 -14.06
C ARG A 100 -9.35 13.85 -14.73
N SER A 101 -8.82 15.07 -14.68
CA SER A 101 -7.51 15.42 -15.24
C SER A 101 -6.36 14.77 -14.47
N ARG A 102 -6.39 14.81 -13.13
CA ARG A 102 -5.39 14.11 -12.30
C ARG A 102 -5.41 12.61 -12.56
N LEU A 103 -6.58 11.97 -12.63
CA LEU A 103 -6.67 10.54 -12.89
C LEU A 103 -6.10 10.13 -14.27
N LEU A 104 -6.24 10.98 -15.29
CA LEU A 104 -5.60 10.79 -16.59
C LEU A 104 -4.09 11.04 -16.53
N GLU A 105 -3.63 12.05 -15.77
CA GLU A 105 -2.21 12.28 -15.50
C GLU A 105 -1.57 11.08 -14.77
N GLU A 106 -2.25 10.51 -13.78
CA GLU A 106 -1.80 9.28 -13.11
C GLU A 106 -1.73 8.10 -14.13
N ALA A 107 -2.82 7.84 -14.85
CA ALA A 107 -2.93 6.66 -15.72
C ALA A 107 -2.10 6.74 -17.02
N LEU A 108 -1.72 7.93 -17.49
CA LEU A 108 -1.03 8.14 -18.79
C LEU A 108 0.39 8.70 -18.66
N LEU A 109 0.77 9.31 -17.51
CA LEU A 109 2.11 9.84 -17.28
C LEU A 109 2.79 9.22 -16.05
N GLN A 110 2.15 9.24 -14.89
CA GLN A 110 2.72 8.65 -13.66
C GLN A 110 2.97 7.15 -13.83
N VAL A 111 1.95 6.38 -14.22
CA VAL A 111 2.08 4.93 -14.35
C VAL A 111 3.12 4.55 -15.43
N PRO A 112 3.07 5.06 -16.67
CA PRO A 112 4.04 4.66 -17.68
C PRO A 112 5.48 5.12 -17.38
N VAL A 113 5.68 6.34 -16.87
CA VAL A 113 7.03 6.96 -16.73
C VAL A 113 7.57 6.90 -15.29
N GLY A 114 6.72 7.21 -14.30
CA GLY A 114 7.07 7.21 -12.87
C GLY A 114 7.06 5.84 -12.19
N THR A 115 6.50 4.82 -12.85
CA THR A 115 6.49 3.43 -12.36
C THR A 115 7.08 2.48 -13.41
N VAL A 116 6.34 2.19 -14.49
CA VAL A 116 6.63 1.04 -15.36
C VAL A 116 7.96 1.18 -16.11
N MET A 117 8.27 2.35 -16.67
CA MET A 117 9.52 2.55 -17.41
C MET A 117 10.75 2.25 -16.54
N LEU A 118 10.80 2.77 -15.31
CA LEU A 118 11.90 2.50 -14.39
C LEU A 118 11.92 1.03 -13.96
N GLU A 119 10.78 0.46 -13.60
CA GLU A 119 10.72 -0.89 -13.04
C GLU A 119 10.97 -2.00 -14.08
N GLU A 120 10.59 -1.81 -15.34
CA GLU A 120 10.95 -2.75 -16.40
C GLU A 120 12.42 -2.58 -16.81
N VAL A 121 12.89 -1.35 -17.08
CA VAL A 121 14.29 -1.12 -17.45
C VAL A 121 15.25 -1.57 -16.34
N ALA A 122 14.94 -1.32 -15.08
CA ALA A 122 15.76 -1.77 -13.95
C ALA A 122 15.74 -3.28 -13.75
N PHE A 123 14.58 -3.86 -13.45
CA PHE A 123 14.48 -5.24 -12.94
C PHE A 123 14.33 -6.30 -14.05
N ARG A 124 13.97 -5.91 -15.28
CA ARG A 124 13.84 -6.82 -16.44
C ARG A 124 14.88 -6.57 -17.53
N GLY A 125 15.45 -5.36 -17.60
CA GLY A 125 16.59 -5.01 -18.45
C GLY A 125 17.95 -5.09 -17.75
N VAL A 126 18.34 -4.01 -17.07
CA VAL A 126 19.71 -3.72 -16.59
C VAL A 126 20.20 -4.70 -15.52
N LEU A 127 19.44 -4.90 -14.43
CA LEU A 127 19.89 -5.79 -13.34
C LEU A 127 20.07 -7.24 -13.82
N PRO A 128 19.13 -7.87 -14.57
CA PRO A 128 19.35 -9.20 -15.15
C PRO A 128 20.57 -9.27 -16.07
N ALA A 129 20.77 -8.28 -16.95
CA ALA A 129 21.91 -8.26 -17.87
C ALA A 129 23.25 -8.26 -17.11
N LEU A 130 23.42 -7.37 -16.14
CA LEU A 130 24.64 -7.30 -15.33
C LEU A 130 24.83 -8.55 -14.45
N LEU A 131 23.76 -9.07 -13.83
CA LEU A 131 23.81 -10.27 -12.99
C LEU A 131 24.12 -11.54 -13.79
N SER A 132 23.68 -11.66 -15.04
CA SER A 132 23.92 -12.83 -15.89
C SER A 132 25.40 -13.04 -16.25
N ARG A 133 26.24 -12.02 -16.06
CA ARG A 133 27.70 -12.07 -16.26
C ARG A 133 28.45 -12.81 -15.14
N THR A 134 27.80 -13.08 -14.01
CA THR A 134 28.40 -13.80 -12.86
C THR A 134 27.47 -14.86 -12.25
N THR A 135 26.21 -14.96 -12.66
CA THR A 135 25.20 -15.87 -12.08
C THR A 135 24.49 -16.70 -13.16
N ARG A 136 24.06 -17.91 -12.80
CA ARG A 136 23.24 -18.77 -13.67
C ARG A 136 21.85 -18.16 -13.83
N ALA A 137 21.24 -18.27 -15.01
CA ALA A 137 19.96 -17.61 -15.35
C ALA A 137 18.79 -17.81 -14.36
N ARG A 138 18.74 -18.95 -13.64
CA ARG A 138 17.77 -19.18 -12.54
C ARG A 138 18.06 -18.27 -11.33
N THR A 139 19.33 -18.21 -10.91
CA THR A 139 19.84 -17.33 -9.85
C THR A 139 19.69 -15.86 -10.22
N THR A 140 20.01 -15.47 -11.46
CA THR A 140 19.78 -14.13 -12.02
C THR A 140 18.32 -13.71 -11.86
N ALA A 141 17.40 -14.61 -12.21
CA ALA A 141 15.97 -14.34 -12.11
C ALA A 141 15.49 -14.26 -10.65
N ALA A 142 15.97 -15.14 -9.77
CA ALA A 142 15.63 -15.12 -8.35
C ALA A 142 16.10 -13.82 -7.67
N ILE A 143 17.35 -13.40 -7.91
CA ILE A 143 17.90 -12.16 -7.35
C ILE A 143 17.12 -10.94 -7.85
N SER A 144 16.88 -10.81 -9.17
CA SER A 144 16.14 -9.66 -9.69
C SER A 144 14.68 -9.63 -9.19
N SER A 145 14.03 -10.80 -9.08
CA SER A 145 12.69 -10.93 -8.53
C SER A 145 12.63 -10.53 -7.05
N ALA A 146 13.62 -10.93 -6.24
CA ALA A 146 13.72 -10.55 -4.84
C ALA A 146 13.97 -9.04 -4.68
N LEU A 147 14.84 -8.44 -5.50
CA LEU A 147 15.08 -6.99 -5.51
C LEU A 147 13.81 -6.21 -5.92
N PHE A 148 13.03 -6.72 -6.87
CA PHE A 148 11.73 -6.15 -7.25
C PHE A 148 10.68 -6.31 -6.13
N GLY A 149 10.75 -7.39 -5.34
CA GLY A 149 9.98 -7.54 -4.10
C GLY A 149 10.35 -6.47 -3.07
N LEU A 150 11.63 -6.33 -2.75
CA LEU A 150 12.14 -5.35 -1.77
C LEU A 150 11.85 -3.89 -2.18
N TRP A 151 11.83 -3.59 -3.48
CA TRP A 151 11.40 -2.28 -4.01
C TRP A 151 10.00 -1.87 -3.53
N HIS A 152 9.10 -2.84 -3.31
CA HIS A 152 7.72 -2.59 -2.89
C HIS A 152 7.52 -2.31 -1.39
N ILE A 153 8.58 -2.31 -0.57
CA ILE A 153 8.44 -2.04 0.88
C ILE A 153 7.86 -0.65 1.16
N LEU A 154 8.37 0.42 0.53
CA LEU A 154 7.85 1.77 0.76
C LEU A 154 6.41 1.96 0.22
N PRO A 155 6.07 1.50 -1.01
CA PRO A 155 4.67 1.43 -1.47
C PRO A 155 3.73 0.65 -0.53
N ALA A 156 4.16 -0.50 -0.01
CA ALA A 156 3.36 -1.32 0.91
C ALA A 156 3.07 -0.59 2.23
N LEU A 157 4.06 0.11 2.79
CA LEU A 157 3.91 0.93 3.99
C LEU A 157 2.97 2.13 3.76
N ASP A 158 3.00 2.77 2.58
CA ASP A 158 2.07 3.85 2.24
C ASP A 158 0.64 3.34 2.07
N MET A 159 0.46 2.19 1.40
CA MET A 159 -0.82 1.51 1.23
C MET A 159 -1.43 1.08 2.58
N ALA A 160 -0.63 0.52 3.48
CA ALA A 160 -1.06 0.08 4.80
C ALA A 160 -1.52 1.26 5.69
N ARG A 161 -0.78 2.37 5.67
CA ARG A 161 -1.15 3.62 6.36
C ARG A 161 -2.45 4.22 5.82
N ALA A 162 -2.71 4.07 4.53
CA ALA A 162 -3.94 4.55 3.89
C ALA A 162 -5.15 3.63 4.08
N ASN A 163 -4.94 2.34 4.37
CA ASN A 163 -6.02 1.34 4.42
C ASN A 163 -5.91 0.44 5.67
N PRO A 164 -6.32 0.91 6.87
CA PRO A 164 -6.35 0.09 8.10
C PRO A 164 -7.23 -1.17 8.03
N SER A 165 -8.09 -1.29 7.01
CA SER A 165 -8.81 -2.51 6.66
C SER A 165 -7.90 -3.62 6.11
N LEU A 166 -6.92 -3.29 5.27
CA LEU A 166 -6.00 -4.28 4.67
C LEU A 166 -5.05 -4.86 5.72
N THR A 167 -4.57 -4.05 6.67
CA THR A 167 -3.74 -4.52 7.79
C THR A 167 -4.51 -5.53 8.65
N ARG A 168 -5.79 -5.26 8.95
CA ARG A 168 -6.66 -6.19 9.70
C ARG A 168 -7.00 -7.46 8.91
N LEU A 169 -7.14 -7.38 7.58
CA LEU A 169 -7.33 -8.56 6.73
C LEU A 169 -6.07 -9.44 6.71
N ALA A 170 -4.87 -8.84 6.69
CA ALA A 170 -3.60 -9.56 6.77
C ALA A 170 -3.36 -10.23 8.13
N ALA A 171 -3.95 -9.72 9.21
CA ALA A 171 -4.02 -10.38 10.50
C ALA A 171 -4.91 -11.64 10.43
N ALA A 172 -6.17 -11.45 10.02
CA ALA A 172 -7.18 -12.50 9.98
C ALA A 172 -6.86 -13.65 8.98
N GLY A 173 -6.07 -13.39 7.96
CA GLY A 173 -5.71 -14.38 6.93
C GLY A 173 -4.71 -15.46 7.36
N LEU A 174 -4.11 -15.36 8.55
CA LEU A 174 -3.04 -16.27 9.01
C LEU A 174 -3.16 -16.75 10.47
N ASP A 175 -4.12 -16.27 11.25
CA ASP A 175 -4.39 -16.76 12.61
C ASP A 175 -5.48 -17.86 12.55
N PRO A 176 -5.15 -19.18 12.65
CA PRO A 176 -6.12 -20.28 12.58
C PRO A 176 -6.91 -20.48 13.88
N THR A 177 -6.58 -19.73 14.93
CA THR A 177 -7.31 -19.71 16.20
C THR A 177 -8.56 -18.84 16.05
N PRO A 178 -9.78 -19.38 16.19
CA PRO A 178 -10.98 -18.55 16.23
C PRO A 178 -10.90 -17.59 17.42
N ASP A 179 -11.31 -16.34 17.21
CA ASP A 179 -11.40 -15.35 18.27
C ASP A 179 -12.57 -15.69 19.20
N LEU A 180 -12.25 -16.38 20.29
CA LEU A 180 -13.20 -16.74 21.35
C LEU A 180 -13.35 -15.64 22.42
N SER A 181 -13.06 -14.39 22.07
CA SER A 181 -13.48 -13.24 22.88
C SER A 181 -15.01 -13.24 23.00
N PRO A 182 -15.59 -13.37 24.21
CA PRO A 182 -17.04 -13.41 24.36
C PRO A 182 -17.66 -12.07 23.94
N SER A 183 -18.63 -12.11 23.03
CA SER A 183 -19.34 -10.90 22.60
C SER A 183 -20.06 -10.26 23.78
N ASN A 184 -19.99 -8.92 23.90
CA ASN A 184 -20.67 -8.14 24.96
C ASN A 184 -22.21 -8.20 24.96
N ALA A 185 -22.83 -9.11 24.19
CA ALA A 185 -24.27 -9.30 24.10
C ALA A 185 -24.90 -9.96 25.35
N ASP A 186 -24.10 -10.61 26.21
CA ASP A 186 -24.61 -11.48 27.29
C ASP A 186 -24.75 -10.79 28.66
N ARG A 187 -24.67 -9.45 28.72
CA ARG A 187 -24.97 -8.68 29.93
C ARG A 187 -26.47 -8.41 30.06
N GLY A 188 -27.23 -9.42 30.48
CA GLY A 188 -28.61 -9.25 30.91
C GLY A 188 -28.75 -8.32 32.14
N PRO A 189 -29.85 -7.56 32.27
CA PRO A 189 -30.02 -6.59 33.36
C PRO A 189 -30.40 -7.29 34.68
N HIS A 190 -29.48 -7.32 35.64
CA HIS A 190 -29.76 -7.75 37.01
C HIS A 190 -29.78 -6.56 37.98
N ALA A 191 -30.83 -6.48 38.79
CA ALA A 191 -31.06 -5.45 39.79
C ALA A 191 -31.23 -6.04 41.20
N SER A 192 -30.92 -5.24 42.23
CA SER A 192 -30.89 -5.61 43.66
C SER A 192 -29.79 -6.62 44.04
N ARG A 193 -29.37 -6.77 45.31
CA ARG A 193 -29.95 -6.29 46.59
C ARG A 193 -28.82 -5.95 47.60
N ALA A 194 -29.14 -5.21 48.66
CA ALA A 194 -28.19 -4.70 49.64
C ALA A 194 -27.97 -5.60 50.88
N GLU A 195 -26.74 -5.57 51.40
CA GLU A 195 -26.25 -5.92 52.75
C GLU A 195 -24.89 -5.18 52.93
N GLY A 196 -24.44 -4.72 54.11
CA GLY A 196 -25.08 -4.68 55.41
C GLY A 196 -24.10 -4.75 56.60
N LYS A 197 -23.35 -3.69 56.92
CA LYS A 197 -22.62 -3.53 58.21
C LYS A 197 -22.17 -2.09 58.50
N GLU A 198 -21.91 -1.80 59.78
CA GLU A 198 -21.91 -0.44 60.37
C GLU A 198 -20.62 -0.12 61.18
N ASP A 199 -20.54 1.16 61.61
CA ASP A 199 -19.79 1.69 62.78
C ASP A 199 -18.25 1.79 62.67
N TRP A 200 -17.54 2.85 63.10
CA TRP A 200 -17.87 4.04 63.93
C TRP A 200 -17.47 5.37 63.17
N THR A 201 -17.42 6.63 63.69
CA THR A 201 -17.31 7.20 65.06
C THR A 201 -17.72 8.70 65.11
N HIS A 202 -17.74 9.29 66.32
CA HIS A 202 -17.78 10.72 66.75
C HIS A 202 -17.53 11.84 65.69
N VAL A 203 -18.33 12.92 65.51
CA VAL A 203 -19.19 13.80 66.37
C VAL A 203 -18.40 14.71 67.34
N PRO A 204 -18.71 16.03 67.54
CA PRO A 204 -19.45 17.05 66.74
C PRO A 204 -18.46 18.14 66.21
N ASN A 205 -18.76 19.34 65.68
CA ASN A 205 -19.76 20.40 65.95
C ASN A 205 -19.63 21.47 64.79
N ALA A 206 -20.26 22.65 64.68
CA ALA A 206 -21.19 23.46 65.48
C ALA A 206 -22.01 24.43 64.55
N VAL A 207 -22.67 25.45 65.10
CA VAL A 207 -23.34 26.56 64.39
C VAL A 207 -22.74 27.92 64.79
N ASN A 208 -22.56 28.86 63.85
CA ASN A 208 -22.80 30.29 64.10
C ASN A 208 -23.12 31.09 62.82
N ASP A 209 -23.64 32.31 62.99
CA ASP A 209 -24.25 33.18 61.98
C ASP A 209 -23.50 34.54 61.81
N SER A 210 -23.80 35.21 60.69
CA SER A 210 -23.90 36.67 60.50
C SER A 210 -22.76 37.46 59.83
N ARG A 211 -23.21 38.35 58.92
CA ARG A 211 -22.65 39.65 58.44
C ARG A 211 -21.49 39.68 57.42
N ASP A 212 -21.90 39.87 56.16
CA ASP A 212 -21.77 41.13 55.41
C ASP A 212 -20.39 41.82 55.30
N GLN A 213 -19.70 41.68 54.14
CA GLN A 213 -19.43 42.77 53.17
C GLN A 213 -18.48 42.34 52.03
N GLY A 214 -18.64 42.92 50.83
CA GLY A 214 -17.55 43.12 49.86
C GLY A 214 -17.54 42.30 48.55
N GLU A 215 -17.91 42.97 47.45
CA GLU A 215 -17.36 42.80 46.08
C GLU A 215 -17.60 41.48 45.28
N GLY A 216 -17.39 41.52 43.94
CA GLY A 216 -17.11 40.31 43.14
C GLY A 216 -18.23 39.66 42.30
N GLN A 217 -19.05 40.42 41.56
CA GLN A 217 -20.14 39.89 40.71
C GLN A 217 -19.71 38.92 39.58
N VAL A 218 -20.10 37.63 39.66
CA VAL A 218 -20.49 36.77 38.50
C VAL A 218 -21.53 35.72 38.95
N PRO A 219 -22.65 35.48 38.24
CA PRO A 219 -23.69 34.52 38.65
C PRO A 219 -23.69 33.17 37.89
N ASN A 220 -24.20 32.15 38.60
CA ASN A 220 -24.72 30.85 38.17
C ASN A 220 -23.81 29.81 37.48
N ALA A 221 -23.91 28.59 38.02
CA ALA A 221 -23.54 27.35 37.34
C ALA A 221 -24.59 26.95 36.28
N VAL A 222 -24.15 26.17 35.31
CA VAL A 222 -25.01 25.33 34.45
C VAL A 222 -24.51 23.90 34.61
N ASN A 223 -25.41 22.97 34.94
CA ASN A 223 -25.06 21.56 35.00
C ASN A 223 -24.69 21.06 33.60
N VAL A 224 -23.58 20.33 33.50
CA VAL A 224 -23.21 19.57 32.30
C VAL A 224 -22.90 18.15 32.74
N ASP A 225 -23.87 17.25 32.52
CA ASP A 225 -23.66 15.81 32.64
C ASP A 225 -22.75 15.35 31.49
N GLY A 226 -21.44 15.44 31.71
CA GLY A 226 -20.41 15.09 30.75
C GLY A 226 -19.84 13.70 31.00
N GLU A 227 -20.36 12.69 30.28
CA GLU A 227 -19.61 11.45 30.07
C GLU A 227 -18.40 11.73 29.15
N GLU A 228 -17.34 12.31 29.70
CA GLU A 228 -16.06 12.41 29.02
C GLU A 228 -15.49 11.00 28.80
N GLY A 229 -15.76 10.45 27.61
CA GLY A 229 -15.24 9.16 27.16
C GLY A 229 -13.73 9.17 27.09
N ALA A 230 -13.09 8.85 28.21
CA ALA A 230 -11.64 8.87 28.38
C ALA A 230 -10.96 8.06 27.27
N GLY A 231 -10.16 8.75 26.45
CA GLY A 231 -9.46 8.15 25.32
C GLY A 231 -8.51 7.06 25.79
N GLN A 232 -8.92 5.80 25.64
CA GLN A 232 -8.16 4.62 26.02
C GLN A 232 -6.81 4.63 25.31
N ILE A 233 -5.74 4.96 26.05
CA ILE A 233 -4.37 4.91 25.52
C ILE A 233 -4.08 3.45 25.10
N PRO A 234 -3.67 3.19 23.85
CA PRO A 234 -3.40 1.83 23.38
C PRO A 234 -2.40 1.11 24.28
N SER A 235 -2.72 -0.13 24.65
CA SER A 235 -1.80 -0.94 25.45
C SER A 235 -0.55 -1.30 24.64
N THR A 236 0.57 -1.56 25.33
CA THR A 236 1.81 -2.03 24.69
C THR A 236 1.64 -3.34 23.92
N ALA A 237 0.65 -4.17 24.30
CA ALA A 237 0.27 -5.37 23.57
C ALA A 237 -0.48 -5.06 22.26
N ASP A 238 -1.34 -4.04 22.24
CA ASP A 238 -2.07 -3.59 21.05
C ASP A 238 -1.12 -2.94 20.03
N GLU A 239 -0.18 -2.11 20.50
CA GLU A 239 0.95 -1.64 19.67
C GLU A 239 1.77 -2.81 19.10
N GLY A 240 2.06 -3.83 19.92
CA GLY A 240 2.78 -5.03 19.48
C GLY A 240 2.06 -5.78 18.36
N LYS A 241 0.75 -5.99 18.50
CA LYS A 241 -0.10 -6.64 17.49
C LYS A 241 -0.17 -5.83 16.20
N SER A 242 -0.42 -4.52 16.29
CA SER A 242 -0.44 -3.60 15.15
C SER A 242 0.88 -3.61 14.36
N ARG A 243 2.04 -3.65 15.03
CA ARG A 243 3.36 -3.78 14.40
C ARG A 243 3.54 -5.14 13.71
N ALA A 244 3.06 -6.22 14.31
CA ALA A 244 3.11 -7.56 13.72
C ALA A 244 2.24 -7.68 12.46
N ASP A 245 1.03 -7.12 12.47
CA ASP A 245 0.10 -7.15 11.33
C ASP A 245 0.58 -6.26 10.16
N LEU A 246 1.23 -5.13 10.46
CA LEU A 246 1.94 -4.34 9.46
C LEU A 246 3.10 -5.15 8.84
N ALA A 247 3.89 -5.87 9.64
CA ALA A 247 4.98 -6.70 9.14
C ALA A 247 4.46 -7.87 8.28
N ARG A 248 3.37 -8.55 8.70
CA ARG A 248 2.66 -9.59 7.93
C ARG A 248 2.26 -9.07 6.54
N LEU A 249 1.61 -7.90 6.48
CA LEU A 249 1.17 -7.25 5.23
C LEU A 249 2.35 -6.87 4.31
N VAL A 250 3.42 -6.29 4.86
CA VAL A 250 4.61 -5.91 4.07
C VAL A 250 5.33 -7.15 3.53
N ILE A 251 5.54 -8.19 4.34
CA ILE A 251 6.18 -9.44 3.92
C ILE A 251 5.35 -10.12 2.82
N GLY A 252 4.03 -10.24 3.02
CA GLY A 252 3.12 -10.78 2.00
C GLY A 252 3.19 -10.01 0.68
N THR A 253 3.26 -8.67 0.75
CA THR A 253 3.40 -7.81 -0.43
C THR A 253 4.74 -8.03 -1.15
N VAL A 254 5.86 -8.07 -0.42
CA VAL A 254 7.21 -8.33 -0.96
C VAL A 254 7.29 -9.69 -1.65
N VAL A 255 6.69 -10.73 -1.07
CA VAL A 255 6.67 -12.08 -1.66
C VAL A 255 5.77 -12.12 -2.91
N ALA A 256 4.58 -11.51 -2.86
CA ALA A 256 3.66 -11.45 -3.99
C ALA A 256 4.26 -10.69 -5.19
N THR A 257 4.84 -9.51 -4.97
CA THR A 257 5.46 -8.73 -6.05
C THR A 257 6.73 -9.39 -6.58
N ALA A 258 7.52 -10.08 -5.75
CA ALA A 258 8.63 -10.90 -6.22
C ALA A 258 8.16 -12.03 -7.18
N MET A 259 7.05 -12.72 -6.88
CA MET A 259 6.48 -13.72 -7.79
C MET A 259 6.03 -13.10 -9.13
N VAL A 260 5.41 -11.92 -9.11
CA VAL A 260 5.06 -11.15 -10.32
C VAL A 260 6.31 -10.73 -11.10
N GLY A 261 7.38 -10.33 -10.42
CA GLY A 261 8.70 -10.07 -11.05
C GLY A 261 9.24 -11.30 -11.80
N GLY A 262 9.15 -12.49 -11.19
CA GLY A 262 9.52 -13.76 -11.81
C GLY A 262 8.67 -14.09 -13.05
N LEU A 263 7.35 -13.86 -12.99
CA LEU A 263 6.44 -14.01 -14.11
C LEU A 263 6.78 -13.04 -15.26
N PHE A 264 7.05 -11.77 -14.95
CA PHE A 264 7.41 -10.76 -15.95
C PHE A 264 8.78 -11.01 -16.58
N LEU A 265 9.74 -11.57 -15.83
CA LEU A 265 10.98 -12.10 -16.41
C LEU A 265 10.74 -13.30 -17.33
N GLY A 266 9.73 -14.14 -17.04
CA GLY A 266 9.25 -15.17 -17.97
C GLY A 266 8.67 -14.59 -19.26
N LEU A 267 7.83 -13.57 -19.14
CA LEU A 267 7.22 -12.84 -20.27
C LEU A 267 8.29 -12.10 -21.11
N ARG A 268 9.28 -11.48 -20.47
CA ARG A 268 10.44 -10.80 -21.10
C ARG A 268 11.34 -11.72 -21.91
N ARG A 269 11.36 -13.03 -21.64
CA ARG A 269 12.01 -14.04 -22.51
C ARG A 269 11.17 -14.37 -23.75
N ARG A 270 9.85 -14.20 -23.69
CA ARG A 270 8.90 -14.55 -24.77
C ARG A 270 8.63 -13.40 -25.76
N GLY A 271 8.71 -12.14 -25.33
CA GLY A 271 8.41 -10.96 -26.16
C GLY A 271 9.23 -9.71 -25.82
N GLY A 272 10.48 -9.86 -25.36
CA GLY A 272 11.33 -8.71 -25.03
C GLY A 272 10.78 -7.84 -23.89
N LEU A 273 11.32 -6.64 -23.73
CA LEU A 273 10.97 -5.74 -22.61
C LEU A 273 9.58 -5.10 -22.77
N LEU A 274 9.06 -5.00 -24.00
CA LEU A 274 7.74 -4.40 -24.26
C LEU A 274 6.58 -5.29 -23.79
N ALA A 275 6.74 -6.62 -23.82
CA ALA A 275 5.69 -7.55 -23.38
C ALA A 275 5.25 -7.34 -21.91
N PRO A 276 6.14 -7.36 -20.91
CA PRO A 276 5.74 -7.05 -19.54
C PRO A 276 5.34 -5.58 -19.37
N ALA A 277 6.00 -4.63 -20.03
CA ALA A 277 5.66 -3.20 -19.91
C ALA A 277 4.19 -2.90 -20.28
N LEU A 278 3.68 -3.49 -21.37
CA LEU A 278 2.27 -3.32 -21.76
C LEU A 278 1.29 -3.93 -20.74
N VAL A 279 1.58 -5.11 -20.21
CA VAL A 279 0.78 -5.77 -19.15
C VAL A 279 0.84 -4.98 -17.83
N HIS A 280 1.99 -4.38 -17.54
CA HIS A 280 2.25 -3.62 -16.33
C HIS A 280 1.53 -2.26 -16.35
N ILE A 281 1.55 -1.55 -17.50
CA ILE A 281 0.73 -0.36 -17.73
C ILE A 281 -0.76 -0.72 -17.63
N ALA A 282 -1.20 -1.77 -18.32
CA ALA A 282 -2.60 -2.18 -18.31
C ALA A 282 -3.12 -2.46 -16.89
N THR A 283 -2.40 -3.25 -16.10
CA THR A 283 -2.81 -3.59 -14.73
C THR A 283 -2.96 -2.36 -13.84
N ASN A 284 -2.00 -1.42 -13.88
CA ASN A 284 -2.07 -0.21 -13.05
C ASN A 284 -3.11 0.80 -13.58
N SER A 285 -3.05 1.16 -14.88
CA SER A 285 -3.90 2.21 -15.46
C SER A 285 -5.38 1.82 -15.51
N PHE A 286 -5.71 0.53 -15.70
CA PHE A 286 -7.11 0.09 -15.65
C PHE A 286 -7.68 0.03 -14.23
N GLY A 287 -6.88 -0.06 -13.17
CA GLY A 287 -7.35 0.08 -11.78
C GLY A 287 -8.06 1.42 -11.52
N TYR A 288 -7.43 2.53 -11.94
CA TYR A 288 -8.02 3.87 -11.86
C TYR A 288 -9.33 4.00 -12.67
N ALA A 289 -9.37 3.42 -13.86
CA ALA A 289 -10.56 3.42 -14.71
C ALA A 289 -11.69 2.58 -14.09
N ALA A 290 -11.36 1.42 -13.51
CA ALA A 290 -12.28 0.49 -12.91
C ALA A 290 -13.03 1.10 -11.72
N ALA A 291 -12.30 1.72 -10.79
CA ALA A 291 -12.90 2.40 -9.65
C ALA A 291 -13.93 3.45 -10.08
N ARG A 292 -13.57 4.30 -11.05
CA ARG A 292 -14.47 5.35 -11.54
C ARG A 292 -15.65 4.84 -12.36
N LEU A 293 -15.55 3.64 -12.95
CA LEU A 293 -16.68 2.98 -13.62
C LEU A 293 -17.61 2.30 -12.61
N ALA A 294 -17.09 1.60 -11.59
CA ALA A 294 -17.89 0.96 -10.55
C ALA A 294 -18.82 1.97 -9.85
N ARG A 295 -18.28 3.10 -9.37
CA ARG A 295 -19.09 4.19 -8.75
C ARG A 295 -20.19 4.72 -9.68
N ARG A 296 -19.99 4.72 -11.00
CA ARG A 296 -20.99 5.18 -11.98
C ARG A 296 -22.12 4.18 -12.24
N ILE A 297 -21.88 2.89 -12.00
CA ILE A 297 -22.89 1.84 -12.16
C ILE A 297 -23.73 1.76 -10.89
N ASP A 298 -23.08 1.78 -9.72
CA ASP A 298 -23.79 1.70 -8.43
C ASP A 298 -24.72 2.92 -8.24
N ALA A 299 -24.25 4.14 -8.54
CA ALA A 299 -25.07 5.37 -8.54
C ALA A 299 -26.13 5.46 -9.67
N ARG A 300 -26.30 4.40 -10.47
CA ARG A 300 -27.42 4.21 -11.44
C ARG A 300 -28.37 3.08 -11.04
N SER A 301 -28.04 2.30 -10.01
CA SER A 301 -28.94 1.36 -9.36
C SER A 301 -29.58 1.93 -8.09
N GLU A 302 -29.16 3.13 -7.68
CA GLU A 302 -29.68 3.91 -6.55
C GLU A 302 -30.66 5.02 -7.01
N SER A 303 -30.97 5.09 -8.31
CA SER A 303 -31.76 6.14 -8.99
C SER A 303 -32.89 5.59 -9.84
#